data_AF-A0A1G3QHZ7-F1
#
_entry.id   AF-A0A1G3QHZ7-F1
#
_cell.length_a   1.000
_cell.length_b   1.000
_cell.length_c   1.000
_cell.angle_alpha   90.00
_cell.angle_beta   90.00
_cell.angle_gamma   90.00
#
_symmetry.space_group_name_H-M   'P 1'
#
loop_
_entity.id
_entity.type
_entity.pdbx_description
1 polymer ?
#
loop_
_entity_poly.entity_id
_entity_poly.type
_entity_poly.pdbx_seq_one_letter_code
_entity_poly.pdbx_strand_id
1 'polypeptide(L)'
;MGDPVKLNIPRSLEEIGEAVLASLAYKRYPRDKLDRVMKTVDYIMSHPANRKECENHLKSSGSNYVLFFISNILYNLKQRGQLILTDDVMKWLGSVWNNFLKRNKLYQDLFPRIDEYRIKLRKYYPGVGTFINQIENVNLIKEDFVIDVELEESPIRKLERFHQSAQEVLNAMKPSYFFLLDYYYEKKMATGADSNDAVAIEAGGLVKFGQLNYTYAELAILTCQALGILEAAYLILKKRKSHRRLISVNGKQKFLTTPEIYNMYLEKFNAMKKELTNINK
;
A
#
# COMPACT_ATOMS: atom_id res chain seq x y z
N MET A 1 -27.25 -35.68 7.62
CA MET A 1 -26.77 -34.37 8.13
C MET A 1 -25.27 -34.52 8.29
N GLY A 2 -24.47 -33.88 7.45
CA GLY A 2 -23.02 -33.94 7.59
C GLY A 2 -22.62 -33.11 8.81
N ASP A 3 -21.84 -33.69 9.72
CA ASP A 3 -21.26 -32.95 10.83
C ASP A 3 -20.57 -31.68 10.30
N PRO A 4 -20.80 -30.51 10.91
CA PRO A 4 -20.08 -29.31 10.51
C PRO A 4 -18.59 -29.60 10.72
N VAL A 5 -17.83 -29.63 9.63
CA VAL A 5 -16.38 -29.78 9.67
C VAL A 5 -15.85 -28.72 10.62
N LYS A 6 -15.42 -29.14 11.82
CA LYS A 6 -14.96 -28.23 12.86
C LYS A 6 -13.71 -27.54 12.32
N LEU A 7 -13.79 -26.21 12.17
CA LEU A 7 -12.66 -25.42 11.71
C LEU A 7 -11.48 -25.59 12.69
N ASN A 8 -10.31 -25.96 12.18
CA ASN A 8 -9.10 -26.03 12.99
C ASN A 8 -8.55 -24.61 13.17
N ILE A 9 -8.87 -23.98 14.31
CA ILE A 9 -8.53 -22.58 14.58
C ILE A 9 -7.02 -22.33 14.59
N PRO A 10 -6.17 -23.14 15.28
CA PRO A 10 -4.72 -22.96 15.24
C PRO A 10 -4.17 -22.95 13.80
N ARG A 11 -4.54 -23.94 12.98
CA ARG A 11 -4.06 -24.03 11.61
C ARG A 11 -4.55 -22.86 10.75
N SER A 12 -5.81 -22.46 10.91
CA SER A 12 -6.37 -21.31 10.19
C SER A 12 -5.66 -20.01 10.58
N LEU A 13 -5.29 -19.85 11.85
CA LEU A 13 -4.54 -18.70 12.32
C LEU A 13 -3.15 -18.67 11.70
N GLU A 14 -2.41 -19.78 11.66
CA GLU A 14 -1.11 -19.84 10.98
C GLU A 14 -1.21 -19.40 9.51
N GLU A 15 -2.21 -19.89 8.77
CA GLU A 15 -2.45 -19.47 7.38
C GLU A 15 -2.78 -17.98 7.27
N ILE A 16 -3.58 -17.44 8.19
CA ILE A 16 -3.86 -16.00 8.27
C ILE A 16 -2.56 -15.23 8.57
N GLY A 17 -1.74 -15.70 9.51
CA GLY A 17 -0.47 -15.09 9.89
C GLY A 17 0.50 -15.00 8.73
N GLU A 18 0.69 -16.09 7.99
CA GLU A 18 1.52 -16.12 6.78
C GLU A 18 1.01 -15.13 5.72
N ALA A 19 -0.30 -15.12 5.46
CA ALA A 19 -0.90 -14.23 4.48
C ALA A 19 -0.81 -12.75 4.89
N VAL A 20 -1.00 -12.45 6.18
CA VAL A 20 -0.84 -11.10 6.75
C VAL A 20 0.62 -10.66 6.68
N LEU A 21 1.58 -11.52 7.03
CA LEU A 21 3.01 -11.20 6.94
C LEU A 21 3.44 -10.92 5.50
N ALA A 22 3.02 -11.75 4.54
CA ALA A 22 3.25 -11.52 3.12
C ALA A 22 2.60 -10.20 2.64
N SER A 23 1.40 -9.89 3.15
CA SER A 23 0.67 -8.67 2.83
C SER A 23 1.36 -7.42 3.35
N LEU A 24 1.83 -7.44 4.60
CA LEU A 24 2.62 -6.39 5.22
C LEU A 24 3.93 -6.15 4.48
N ALA A 25 4.58 -7.22 4.01
CA ALA A 25 5.82 -7.14 3.24
C ALA A 25 5.59 -6.75 1.78
N TYR A 26 4.34 -6.53 1.35
CA TYR A 26 3.97 -6.27 -0.04
C TYR A 26 4.53 -7.32 -1.01
N LYS A 27 4.61 -8.59 -0.57
CA LYS A 27 4.97 -9.73 -1.42
C LYS A 27 3.74 -10.16 -2.23
N ARG A 28 3.97 -10.72 -3.41
CA ARG A 28 2.90 -11.33 -4.22
C ARG A 28 2.31 -12.53 -3.47
N TYR A 29 1.00 -12.59 -3.34
CA TYR A 29 0.28 -13.70 -2.72
C TYR A 29 -0.89 -14.14 -3.62
N PRO A 30 -1.14 -15.45 -3.82
CA PRO A 30 -2.19 -15.90 -4.74
C PRO A 30 -3.56 -15.32 -4.40
N ARG A 31 -4.25 -14.70 -5.38
CA ARG A 31 -5.52 -13.99 -5.16
C ARG A 31 -6.61 -14.91 -4.59
N ASP A 32 -6.72 -16.13 -5.11
CA ASP A 32 -7.68 -17.12 -4.60
C ASP A 32 -7.37 -17.57 -3.16
N LYS A 33 -6.10 -17.50 -2.75
CA LYS A 33 -5.74 -17.74 -1.34
C LYS A 33 -6.13 -16.54 -0.47
N LEU A 34 -5.85 -15.30 -0.89
CA LEU A 34 -6.31 -14.10 -0.17
C LEU A 34 -7.83 -14.14 0.05
N ASP A 35 -8.61 -14.48 -0.98
CA ASP A 35 -10.07 -14.54 -0.88
C ASP A 35 -10.55 -15.64 0.07
N ARG A 36 -9.87 -16.79 0.11
CA ARG A 36 -10.15 -17.87 1.08
C ARG A 36 -9.79 -17.48 2.51
N VAL A 37 -8.63 -16.86 2.70
CA VAL A 37 -8.18 -16.41 4.03
C VAL A 37 -9.12 -15.33 4.56
N MET A 38 -9.53 -14.36 3.74
CA MET A 38 -10.51 -13.33 4.16
C MET A 38 -11.84 -13.95 4.59
N LYS A 39 -12.38 -14.91 3.83
CA LYS A 39 -13.60 -15.66 4.22
C LYS A 39 -13.41 -16.43 5.53
N THR A 40 -12.22 -16.98 5.75
CA THR A 40 -11.88 -17.70 6.98
C THR A 40 -11.85 -16.74 8.18
N VAL A 41 -11.26 -15.55 8.02
CA VAL A 41 -11.30 -14.49 9.04
C VAL A 41 -12.76 -14.13 9.36
N ASP A 42 -13.59 -13.85 8.34
CA ASP A 42 -14.99 -13.48 8.54
C ASP A 42 -15.77 -14.58 9.29
N TYR A 43 -15.54 -15.84 8.94
CA TYR A 43 -16.17 -16.98 9.61
C TYR A 43 -15.71 -17.16 11.06
N ILE A 44 -14.42 -16.98 11.35
CA ILE A 44 -13.90 -17.00 12.73
C ILE A 44 -14.58 -15.88 13.53
N MET A 45 -14.61 -14.67 12.97
CA MET A 45 -15.11 -13.49 13.68
C MET A 45 -16.63 -13.49 13.86
N SER A 46 -17.39 -14.24 13.06
CA SER A 46 -18.84 -14.35 13.24
C SER A 46 -19.25 -15.31 14.37
N HIS A 47 -18.36 -16.19 14.86
CA HIS A 47 -18.71 -17.24 15.85
C HIS A 47 -17.99 -17.02 17.20
N PRO A 48 -18.72 -16.81 18.33
CA PRO A 48 -18.11 -16.60 19.65
C PRO A 48 -17.16 -17.73 20.10
N ALA A 49 -17.51 -18.99 19.83
CA ALA A 49 -16.67 -20.14 20.20
C ALA A 49 -15.30 -20.11 19.50
N ASN A 50 -15.27 -19.74 18.22
CA ASN A 50 -14.03 -19.62 17.44
C ASN A 50 -13.17 -18.47 17.97
N ARG A 51 -13.77 -17.32 18.33
CA ARG A 51 -13.05 -16.17 18.90
C ARG A 51 -12.34 -16.51 20.21
N LYS A 52 -13.00 -17.28 21.09
CA LYS A 52 -12.39 -17.76 22.34
C LYS A 52 -11.19 -18.68 22.10
N GLU A 53 -11.29 -19.57 21.11
CA GLU A 53 -10.18 -20.44 20.73
C GLU A 53 -9.01 -19.65 20.13
N CYS A 54 -9.29 -18.60 19.34
CA CYS A 54 -8.27 -17.69 18.83
C CYS A 54 -7.53 -16.95 19.95
N GLU A 55 -8.26 -16.43 20.94
CA GLU A 55 -7.66 -15.75 22.09
C GLU A 55 -6.67 -16.66 22.82
N ASN A 56 -7.08 -17.90 23.09
CA ASN A 56 -6.22 -18.89 23.76
C ASN A 56 -4.95 -19.17 22.95
N HIS A 57 -5.08 -19.35 21.64
CA HIS A 57 -3.94 -19.61 20.76
C HIS A 57 -2.99 -18.41 20.66
N LEU A 58 -3.52 -17.18 20.58
CA LEU A 58 -2.70 -15.97 20.54
C LEU A 58 -1.91 -15.81 21.85
N LYS A 59 -2.55 -16.00 23.01
CA LYS A 59 -1.90 -15.96 24.33
C LYS A 59 -0.73 -16.94 24.45
N SER A 60 -0.82 -18.12 23.83
CA SER A 60 0.26 -19.12 23.86
C SER A 60 1.41 -18.84 22.86
N SER A 61 1.18 -18.05 21.81
CA SER A 61 2.13 -17.93 20.69
C SER A 61 3.22 -16.86 20.87
N GLY A 62 2.93 -15.80 21.65
CA GLY A 62 3.91 -14.73 21.99
C GLY A 62 4.34 -13.84 20.81
N SER A 63 5.30 -12.93 21.07
CA SER A 63 5.71 -11.85 20.14
C SER A 63 6.35 -12.30 18.83
N ASN A 64 6.82 -13.55 18.75
CA ASN A 64 7.37 -14.12 17.52
C ASN A 64 6.30 -14.38 16.46
N TYR A 65 5.02 -14.36 16.84
CA TYR A 65 3.89 -14.58 15.96
C TYR A 65 3.26 -13.24 15.54
N VAL A 66 3.18 -12.99 14.22
CA VAL A 66 2.79 -11.68 13.68
C VAL A 66 1.38 -11.24 14.12
N LEU A 67 0.43 -12.16 14.22
CA LEU A 67 -0.92 -11.79 14.65
C LEU A 67 -0.94 -11.38 16.12
N PHE A 68 -0.16 -12.04 16.97
CA PHE A 68 0.02 -11.61 18.36
C PHE A 68 0.73 -10.27 18.46
N PHE A 69 1.77 -10.03 17.65
CA PHE A 69 2.47 -8.75 17.62
C PHE A 69 1.53 -7.59 17.25
N ILE A 70 0.69 -7.77 16.22
CA ILE A 70 -0.37 -6.82 15.87
C ILE A 70 -1.34 -6.61 17.04
N SER A 71 -1.76 -7.68 17.71
CA SER A 71 -2.61 -7.60 18.90
C SER A 71 -1.95 -6.84 20.04
N ASN A 72 -0.64 -6.94 20.21
CA ASN A 72 0.08 -6.31 21.31
C ASN A 72 0.29 -4.80 21.13
N ILE A 73 0.38 -4.33 19.89
CA ILE A 73 0.55 -2.90 19.57
C ILE A 73 -0.61 -2.04 20.08
N LEU A 74 -1.83 -2.59 20.08
CA LEU A 74 -2.99 -1.88 20.62
C LEU A 74 -2.91 -1.59 22.12
N TYR A 75 -2.28 -2.48 22.85
CA TYR A 75 -2.36 -2.50 24.31
C TYR A 75 -1.05 -2.11 24.98
N ASN A 76 0.04 -1.99 24.22
CA ASN A 76 1.38 -1.69 24.74
C ASN A 76 1.75 -2.61 25.93
N LEU A 77 1.39 -3.89 25.85
CA LEU A 77 1.52 -4.79 27.00
C LEU A 77 2.97 -5.20 27.16
N LYS A 78 3.49 -4.95 28.36
CA LYS A 78 4.86 -5.29 28.74
C LYS A 78 5.04 -6.80 29.02
N GLN A 79 3.96 -7.58 29.16
CA GLN A 79 4.01 -9.00 29.53
C GLN A 79 2.97 -9.85 28.77
N ARG A 80 3.40 -11.03 28.28
CA ARG A 80 2.59 -11.97 27.45
C ARG A 80 1.25 -12.39 28.08
N GLY A 81 1.18 -12.46 29.42
CA GLY A 81 -0.02 -12.89 30.15
C GLY A 81 -1.10 -11.82 30.34
N GLN A 82 -0.85 -10.57 29.94
CA GLN A 82 -1.77 -9.45 30.16
C GLN A 82 -2.69 -9.15 28.96
N LEU A 83 -2.58 -9.92 27.88
CA LEU A 83 -3.41 -9.72 26.69
C LEU A 83 -4.85 -10.16 26.99
N ILE A 84 -5.75 -9.19 27.21
CA ILE A 84 -7.19 -9.44 27.34
C ILE A 84 -7.85 -9.00 26.03
N LEU A 85 -8.18 -9.97 25.18
CA LEU A 85 -8.87 -9.70 23.91
C LEU A 85 -10.36 -9.82 24.15
N THR A 86 -11.02 -8.70 24.43
CA THR A 86 -12.48 -8.68 24.50
C THR A 86 -13.08 -9.08 23.14
N ASP A 87 -14.34 -9.48 23.14
CA ASP A 87 -15.03 -9.94 21.94
C ASP A 87 -15.04 -8.87 20.82
N ASP A 88 -15.13 -7.59 21.20
CA ASP A 88 -15.07 -6.45 20.28
C ASP A 88 -13.66 -6.24 19.73
N VAL A 89 -12.64 -6.42 20.56
CA VAL A 89 -11.23 -6.31 20.14
C VAL A 89 -10.88 -7.44 19.17
N MET A 90 -11.38 -8.66 19.40
CA MET A 90 -11.20 -9.76 18.47
C MET A 90 -11.81 -9.47 17.09
N LYS A 91 -13.03 -8.92 17.06
CA LYS A 91 -13.67 -8.50 15.80
C LYS A 91 -12.88 -7.38 15.12
N TRP A 92 -12.40 -6.41 15.90
CA TRP A 92 -11.54 -5.35 15.38
C TRP A 92 -10.25 -5.91 14.78
N LEU A 93 -9.59 -6.86 15.44
CA LEU A 93 -8.38 -7.52 14.93
C LEU A 93 -8.65 -8.25 13.62
N GLY A 94 -9.77 -8.97 13.52
CA GLY A 94 -10.19 -9.58 12.26
C GLY A 94 -10.38 -8.56 11.13
N SER A 95 -10.98 -7.40 11.43
CA SER A 95 -11.08 -6.29 10.46
C SER A 95 -9.70 -5.77 10.04
N VAL A 96 -8.76 -5.64 10.97
CA VAL A 96 -7.37 -5.24 10.69
C VAL A 96 -6.68 -6.25 9.77
N TRP A 97 -6.77 -7.55 10.07
CA TRP A 97 -6.20 -8.60 9.22
C TRP A 97 -6.78 -8.55 7.81
N ASN A 98 -8.11 -8.48 7.69
CA ASN A 98 -8.79 -8.34 6.41
C ASN A 98 -8.37 -7.07 5.65
N ASN A 99 -8.11 -5.96 6.34
CA ASN A 99 -7.63 -4.74 5.69
C ASN A 99 -6.23 -4.91 5.10
N PHE A 100 -5.31 -5.62 5.77
CA PHE A 100 -4.01 -5.94 5.18
C PHE A 100 -4.15 -6.81 3.92
N LEU A 101 -4.98 -7.86 3.98
CA LEU A 101 -5.24 -8.76 2.84
C LEU A 101 -5.87 -8.02 1.65
N LYS A 102 -6.88 -7.16 1.90
CA LYS A 102 -7.52 -6.32 0.88
C LYS A 102 -6.52 -5.35 0.23
N ARG A 103 -5.68 -4.70 1.03
CA ARG A 103 -4.65 -3.78 0.52
C ARG A 103 -3.63 -4.50 -0.35
N ASN A 104 -3.18 -5.69 0.06
CA ASN A 104 -2.27 -6.49 -0.77
C ASN A 104 -2.94 -6.90 -2.11
N LYS A 105 -4.23 -7.26 -2.08
CA LYS A 105 -4.99 -7.52 -3.31
C LYS A 105 -5.03 -6.29 -4.23
N LEU A 106 -5.38 -5.12 -3.70
CA LEU A 106 -5.40 -3.85 -4.45
C LEU A 106 -4.03 -3.48 -5.02
N TYR A 107 -2.96 -3.70 -4.26
CA TYR A 107 -1.59 -3.50 -4.71
C TYR A 107 -1.25 -4.41 -5.91
N GLN A 108 -1.61 -5.70 -5.84
CA GLN A 108 -1.40 -6.63 -6.96
C GLN A 108 -2.25 -6.26 -8.19
N ASP A 109 -3.44 -5.69 -8.00
CA ASP A 109 -4.32 -5.24 -9.07
C ASP A 109 -3.75 -4.05 -9.85
N LEU A 110 -2.81 -3.32 -9.25
CA LEU A 110 -2.09 -2.23 -9.90
C LEU A 110 -0.95 -2.71 -10.80
N PHE A 111 -0.48 -3.95 -10.70
CA PHE A 111 0.70 -4.42 -11.45
C PHE A 111 0.59 -4.20 -12.96
N PRO A 112 -0.52 -4.58 -13.64
CA PRO A 112 -0.62 -4.35 -15.08
C PRO A 112 -0.57 -2.87 -15.46
N ARG A 113 -1.16 -2.00 -14.63
CA ARG A 113 -1.13 -0.54 -14.85
C ARG A 113 0.26 0.02 -14.60
N ILE A 114 0.96 -0.46 -13.59
CA ILE A 114 2.36 -0.08 -13.32
C ILE A 114 3.22 -0.41 -14.53
N ASP A 115 3.07 -1.61 -15.10
CA ASP A 115 3.83 -2.03 -16.29
C ASP A 115 3.48 -1.18 -17.52
N GLU A 116 2.19 -0.89 -17.73
CA GLU A 116 1.72 -0.01 -18.81
C GLU A 116 2.31 1.41 -18.69
N TYR A 117 2.22 2.03 -17.51
CA TYR A 117 2.77 3.38 -17.29
C TYR A 117 4.29 3.39 -17.31
N ARG A 118 4.97 2.34 -16.86
CA ARG A 118 6.44 2.22 -17.01
C ARG A 118 6.86 2.33 -18.46
N ILE A 119 6.09 1.77 -19.39
CA ILE A 119 6.39 1.87 -20.83
C ILE A 119 5.99 3.25 -21.35
N LYS A 120 4.75 3.70 -21.08
CA LYS A 120 4.23 4.97 -21.60
C LYS A 120 5.05 6.19 -21.18
N LEU A 121 5.49 6.23 -19.92
CA LEU A 121 6.15 7.40 -19.36
C LEU A 121 7.58 7.61 -19.88
N ARG A 122 8.20 6.58 -20.47
CA ARG A 122 9.52 6.68 -21.11
C ARG A 122 9.57 7.71 -22.25
N LYS A 123 8.44 7.94 -22.94
CA LYS A 123 8.34 8.97 -23.98
C LYS A 123 8.60 10.38 -23.45
N TYR A 124 8.25 10.66 -22.19
CA TYR A 124 8.36 11.99 -21.59
C TYR A 124 9.60 12.15 -20.70
N TYR A 125 10.12 11.03 -20.22
CA TYR A 125 11.34 10.95 -19.41
C TYR A 125 12.29 9.91 -20.00
N PRO A 126 12.93 10.19 -21.16
CA PRO A 126 13.89 9.29 -21.78
C PRO A 126 15.24 9.36 -21.06
N GLY A 127 15.28 8.83 -19.84
CA GLY A 127 16.50 8.72 -19.05
C GLY A 127 16.31 7.72 -17.91
N VAL A 128 17.29 6.86 -17.68
CA VAL A 128 17.29 5.85 -16.60
C VAL A 128 17.72 6.48 -15.25
N GLY A 129 17.54 7.79 -15.09
CA GLY A 129 18.03 8.54 -13.94
C GLY A 129 17.09 8.44 -12.74
N THR A 130 17.66 8.36 -11.54
CA THR A 130 16.96 8.51 -10.25
C THR A 130 16.41 9.92 -10.01
N PHE A 131 16.72 10.87 -10.91
CA PHE A 131 16.32 12.27 -10.82
C PHE A 131 15.30 12.65 -11.89
N ILE A 132 14.08 12.96 -11.43
CA ILE A 132 12.99 13.48 -12.26
C ILE A 132 13.14 15.00 -12.33
N ASN A 133 13.93 15.47 -13.29
CA ASN A 133 14.29 16.89 -13.37
C ASN A 133 13.26 17.72 -14.12
N GLN A 134 13.08 17.48 -15.43
CA GLN A 134 12.17 18.22 -16.31
C GLN A 134 11.63 17.30 -17.42
N ILE A 135 10.41 17.57 -17.87
CA ILE A 135 9.85 16.94 -19.07
C ILE A 135 10.59 17.51 -20.27
N GLU A 136 11.20 16.64 -21.08
CA GLU A 136 12.05 17.08 -22.19
C GLU A 136 11.27 17.80 -23.29
N ASN A 137 10.04 17.37 -23.55
CA ASN A 137 9.20 17.95 -24.59
C ASN A 137 7.76 18.19 -24.11
N VAL A 138 7.51 19.43 -23.69
CA VAL A 138 6.20 19.89 -23.20
C VAL A 138 5.13 19.91 -24.31
N ASN A 139 5.52 19.99 -25.59
CA ASN A 139 4.54 19.94 -26.69
C ASN A 139 3.85 18.58 -26.77
N LEU A 140 4.57 17.49 -26.47
CA LEU A 140 3.97 16.15 -26.39
C LEU A 140 2.91 16.06 -25.29
N ILE A 141 3.10 16.75 -24.17
CA ILE A 141 2.11 16.80 -23.09
C ILE A 141 0.82 17.47 -23.55
N LYS A 142 0.95 18.56 -24.31
CA LYS A 142 -0.19 19.28 -24.88
C LYS A 142 -0.96 18.41 -25.87
N GLU A 143 -0.27 17.66 -26.71
CA GLU A 143 -0.89 16.75 -27.68
C GLU A 143 -1.55 15.54 -27.00
N ASP A 144 -0.87 14.92 -26.04
CA ASP A 144 -1.31 13.65 -25.47
C ASP A 144 -2.31 13.79 -24.31
N PHE A 145 -2.32 14.92 -23.58
CA PHE A 145 -3.11 15.06 -22.33
C PHE A 145 -4.08 16.24 -22.29
N VAL A 146 -3.98 17.19 -23.21
CA VAL A 146 -4.81 18.42 -23.18
C VAL A 146 -5.99 18.36 -24.17
N ILE A 147 -6.15 17.24 -24.88
CA ILE A 147 -7.29 16.96 -25.76
C ILE A 147 -8.44 16.35 -24.94
N ASP A 148 -9.68 16.79 -25.19
CA ASP A 148 -10.93 16.25 -24.62
C ASP A 148 -10.93 16.03 -23.10
N VAL A 149 -10.37 16.99 -22.37
CA VAL A 149 -10.13 16.88 -20.92
C VAL A 149 -11.40 16.69 -20.08
N GLU A 150 -12.56 17.02 -20.63
CA GLU A 150 -13.84 16.85 -19.93
C GLU A 150 -14.36 15.42 -19.97
N LEU A 151 -13.81 14.56 -20.85
CA LEU A 151 -14.16 13.14 -20.90
C LEU A 151 -13.55 12.39 -19.70
N GLU A 152 -14.35 11.52 -19.09
CA GLU A 152 -13.93 10.66 -17.97
C GLU A 152 -12.78 9.71 -18.34
N GLU A 153 -12.77 9.27 -19.59
CA GLU A 153 -11.75 8.38 -20.15
C GLU A 153 -10.59 9.13 -20.83
N SER A 154 -10.51 10.45 -20.64
CA SER A 154 -9.41 11.26 -21.17
C SER A 154 -8.06 10.83 -20.58
N PRO A 155 -6.96 11.02 -21.34
CA PRO A 155 -5.62 10.62 -20.90
C PRO A 155 -5.21 11.23 -19.56
N ILE A 156 -5.57 12.50 -19.31
CA ILE A 156 -5.28 13.18 -18.05
C ILE A 156 -6.05 12.56 -16.89
N ARG A 157 -7.35 12.23 -17.06
CA ARG A 157 -8.15 11.55 -16.01
C ARG A 157 -7.64 10.15 -15.69
N LYS A 158 -7.17 9.41 -16.69
CA LYS A 158 -6.52 8.10 -16.49
C LYS A 158 -5.24 8.24 -15.67
N LEU A 159 -4.42 9.24 -16.00
CA LEU A 159 -3.19 9.54 -15.26
C LEU A 159 -3.47 9.97 -13.81
N GLU A 160 -4.51 10.78 -13.58
CA GLU A 160 -4.96 11.15 -12.22
C GLU A 160 -5.35 9.92 -11.39
N ARG A 161 -6.14 9.01 -11.99
CA ARG A 161 -6.56 7.76 -11.34
C ARG A 161 -5.35 6.87 -11.01
N PHE A 162 -4.41 6.72 -11.95
CA PHE A 162 -3.17 6.00 -11.71
C PHE A 162 -2.36 6.60 -10.56
N HIS A 163 -2.13 7.92 -10.58
CA HIS A 163 -1.41 8.61 -9.51
C HIS A 163 -2.08 8.41 -8.14
N GLN A 164 -3.40 8.54 -8.06
CA GLN A 164 -4.14 8.36 -6.81
C GLN A 164 -3.95 6.95 -6.25
N SER A 165 -4.16 5.91 -7.07
CA SER A 165 -4.00 4.53 -6.61
C SER A 165 -2.55 4.19 -6.24
N ALA A 166 -1.57 4.66 -7.00
CA ALA A 166 -0.15 4.45 -6.68
C ALA A 166 0.26 5.17 -5.38
N GLN A 167 -0.22 6.40 -5.17
CA GLN A 167 0.04 7.16 -3.95
C GLN A 167 -0.58 6.51 -2.71
N GLU A 168 -1.80 5.96 -2.81
CA GLU A 168 -2.45 5.23 -1.72
C GLU A 168 -1.61 4.02 -1.29
N VAL A 169 -1.06 3.27 -2.25
CA VAL A 169 -0.15 2.16 -1.97
C VAL A 169 1.12 2.66 -1.29
N LEU A 170 1.80 3.68 -1.85
CA LEU A 170 3.04 4.22 -1.28
C LEU A 170 2.86 4.70 0.17
N ASN A 171 1.76 5.41 0.44
CA ASN A 171 1.43 5.90 1.77
C ASN A 171 1.23 4.76 2.79
N ALA A 172 0.85 3.56 2.32
CA ALA A 172 0.69 2.39 3.18
C ALA A 172 1.97 1.53 3.26
N MET A 173 2.80 1.49 2.20
CA MET A 173 4.06 0.75 2.18
C MET A 173 5.07 1.29 3.19
N LYS A 174 5.30 2.61 3.24
CA LYS A 174 6.35 3.19 4.10
C LYS A 174 6.11 2.92 5.60
N PRO A 175 4.90 3.11 6.17
CA PRO A 175 4.63 2.69 7.54
C PRO A 175 4.76 1.19 7.74
N SER A 176 4.34 0.37 6.77
CA SER A 176 4.44 -1.10 6.86
C SER A 176 5.89 -1.58 6.90
N TYR A 177 6.80 -0.89 6.20
CA TYR A 177 8.24 -1.14 6.27
C TYR A 177 8.77 -0.97 7.70
N PHE A 178 8.51 0.19 8.33
CA PHE A 178 8.97 0.44 9.71
C PHE A 178 8.31 -0.49 10.72
N PHE A 179 7.01 -0.77 10.54
CA PHE A 179 6.30 -1.76 11.34
C PHE A 179 6.98 -3.14 11.28
N LEU A 180 7.39 -3.58 10.09
CA LEU A 180 8.06 -4.87 9.93
C LEU A 180 9.45 -4.88 10.55
N LEU A 181 10.20 -3.77 10.47
CA LEU A 181 11.47 -3.65 11.20
C LEU A 181 11.26 -3.84 12.70
N ASP A 182 10.28 -3.15 13.30
CA ASP A 182 9.95 -3.30 14.72
C ASP A 182 9.58 -4.74 15.07
N TYR A 183 8.75 -5.38 14.25
CA TYR A 183 8.39 -6.79 14.41
C TYR A 183 9.63 -7.72 14.37
N TYR A 184 10.53 -7.52 13.42
CA TYR A 184 11.73 -8.34 13.31
C TYR A 184 12.74 -8.07 14.43
N TYR A 185 12.86 -6.83 14.93
CA TYR A 185 13.66 -6.51 16.10
C TYR A 185 13.13 -7.19 17.36
N GLU A 186 11.82 -7.16 17.60
CA GLU A 186 11.19 -7.87 18.70
C GLU A 186 11.41 -9.39 18.60
N LYS A 187 11.27 -9.94 17.40
CA LYS A 187 11.51 -11.37 17.14
C LYS A 187 12.97 -11.74 17.40
N LYS A 188 13.93 -10.91 16.99
CA LYS A 188 15.37 -11.10 17.27
C LYS A 188 15.64 -11.07 18.77
N MET A 189 15.09 -10.09 19.49
CA MET A 189 15.24 -10.01 20.96
C MET A 189 14.70 -11.25 21.66
N ALA A 190 13.59 -11.80 21.17
CA ALA A 190 12.95 -12.98 21.76
C ALA A 190 13.60 -14.32 21.38
N THR A 191 14.26 -14.42 20.23
CA THR A 191 14.81 -15.70 19.70
C THR A 191 16.34 -15.75 19.65
N GLY A 192 17.01 -14.60 19.75
CA GLY A 192 18.46 -14.46 19.62
C GLY A 192 18.98 -14.53 18.19
N ALA A 193 18.11 -14.66 17.17
CA ALA A 193 18.53 -14.83 15.77
C ALA A 193 17.73 -13.94 14.80
N ASP A 194 18.42 -13.46 13.76
CA ASP A 194 17.77 -12.76 12.65
C ASP A 194 17.11 -13.76 11.70
N SER A 195 15.91 -13.42 11.23
CA SER A 195 15.29 -14.16 10.13
C SER A 195 15.85 -13.69 8.79
N ASN A 196 15.91 -14.57 7.78
CA ASN A 196 16.37 -14.21 6.43
C ASN A 196 15.58 -13.02 5.84
N ASP A 197 14.27 -12.94 6.13
CA ASP A 197 13.44 -11.82 5.70
C ASP A 197 13.83 -10.49 6.39
N ALA A 198 14.22 -10.54 7.67
CA ALA A 198 14.72 -9.36 8.40
C ALA A 198 16.00 -8.83 7.76
N VAL A 199 16.97 -9.72 7.52
CA VAL A 199 18.25 -9.38 6.88
C VAL A 199 18.03 -8.77 5.49
N ALA A 200 17.12 -9.35 4.70
CA ALA A 200 16.81 -8.85 3.36
C ALA A 200 16.14 -7.45 3.39
N ILE A 201 15.23 -7.21 4.33
CA ILE A 201 14.53 -5.92 4.47
C ILE A 201 15.49 -4.83 4.95
N GLU A 202 16.33 -5.12 5.95
CA GLU A 202 17.33 -4.17 6.44
C GLU A 202 18.37 -3.84 5.37
N ALA A 203 18.94 -4.86 4.71
CA ALA A 203 19.96 -4.66 3.68
C ALA A 203 19.40 -3.96 2.42
N GLY A 204 18.12 -4.17 2.11
CA GLY A 204 17.46 -3.55 0.97
C GLY A 204 16.96 -2.13 1.23
N GLY A 205 16.72 -1.78 2.50
CA GLY A 205 16.11 -0.54 2.90
C GLY A 205 14.70 -0.34 2.31
N LEU A 206 14.16 0.86 2.51
CA LEU A 206 12.85 1.23 1.97
C LEU A 206 12.82 1.14 0.43
N VAL A 207 13.94 1.39 -0.26
CA VAL A 207 14.05 1.37 -1.73
C VAL A 207 13.63 0.03 -2.32
N LYS A 208 14.10 -1.08 -1.73
CA LYS A 208 13.81 -2.43 -2.20
C LYS A 208 12.58 -3.07 -1.54
N PHE A 209 11.88 -2.33 -0.68
CA PHE A 209 10.71 -2.85 0.02
C PHE A 209 9.55 -3.13 -0.95
N GLY A 210 8.94 -4.32 -0.82
CA GLY A 210 7.84 -4.79 -1.68
C GLY A 210 8.26 -5.88 -2.68
N GLN A 211 7.37 -6.16 -3.63
CA GLN A 211 7.59 -7.19 -4.64
C GLN A 211 8.65 -6.75 -5.68
N LEU A 212 9.47 -7.68 -6.15
CA LEU A 212 10.41 -7.45 -7.26
C LEU A 212 9.68 -6.83 -8.46
N ASN A 213 10.28 -5.78 -9.05
CA ASN A 213 9.71 -4.94 -10.11
C ASN A 213 8.50 -4.09 -9.71
N TYR A 214 8.08 -4.10 -8.45
CA TYR A 214 6.98 -3.29 -7.93
C TYR A 214 7.34 -2.72 -6.54
N THR A 215 8.63 -2.45 -6.31
CA THR A 215 9.13 -1.97 -5.02
C THR A 215 8.66 -0.53 -4.75
N TYR A 216 8.84 -0.08 -3.50
CA TYR A 216 8.56 1.30 -3.11
C TYR A 216 9.25 2.30 -4.05
N ALA A 217 10.53 2.09 -4.38
CA ALA A 217 11.26 2.98 -5.27
C ALA A 217 10.67 3.00 -6.70
N GLU A 218 10.35 1.83 -7.26
CA GLU A 218 9.72 1.73 -8.60
C GLU A 218 8.40 2.50 -8.65
N LEU A 219 7.53 2.30 -7.64
CA LEU A 219 6.27 3.03 -7.56
C LEU A 219 6.48 4.53 -7.33
N ALA A 220 7.43 4.93 -6.48
CA ALA A 220 7.72 6.33 -6.19
C ALA A 220 8.22 7.07 -7.45
N ILE A 221 9.09 6.42 -8.25
CA ILE A 221 9.57 6.96 -9.52
C ILE A 221 8.40 7.20 -10.48
N LEU A 222 7.57 6.18 -10.72
CA LEU A 222 6.42 6.30 -11.64
C LEU A 222 5.40 7.33 -11.15
N THR A 223 5.18 7.40 -9.84
CA THR A 223 4.29 8.39 -9.22
C THR A 223 4.84 9.80 -9.41
N CYS A 224 6.16 9.99 -9.30
CA CYS A 224 6.81 11.28 -9.54
C CYS A 224 6.72 11.70 -11.01
N GLN A 225 6.93 10.78 -11.95
CA GLN A 225 6.75 11.01 -13.39
C GLN A 225 5.31 11.42 -13.73
N ALA A 226 4.33 10.70 -13.18
CA ALA A 226 2.92 11.02 -13.36
C ALA A 226 2.59 12.42 -12.82
N LEU A 227 3.11 12.77 -11.64
CA LEU A 227 2.94 14.09 -11.05
C LEU A 227 3.54 15.21 -11.90
N GLY A 228 4.73 15.01 -12.46
CA GLY A 228 5.35 16.00 -13.35
C GLY A 228 4.53 16.24 -14.61
N ILE A 229 3.96 15.18 -15.21
CA ILE A 229 3.07 15.32 -16.37
C ILE A 229 1.76 16.03 -15.99
N LEU A 230 1.17 15.70 -14.85
CA LEU A 230 -0.05 16.36 -14.36
C LEU A 230 0.21 17.85 -14.13
N GLU A 231 1.31 18.21 -13.47
CA GLU A 231 1.73 19.59 -13.25
C GLU A 231 1.85 20.34 -14.60
N ALA A 232 2.58 19.80 -15.57
CA ALA A 232 2.77 20.42 -16.88
C ALA A 232 1.45 20.55 -17.68
N ALA A 233 0.61 19.52 -17.67
CA ALA A 233 -0.69 19.55 -18.34
C ALA A 233 -1.59 20.64 -17.74
N TYR A 234 -1.63 20.75 -16.41
CA TYR A 234 -2.42 21.78 -15.72
C TYR A 234 -1.82 23.19 -15.86
N LEU A 235 -0.50 23.32 -16.02
CA LEU A 235 0.14 24.60 -16.38
C LEU A 235 -0.30 25.08 -17.77
N ILE A 236 -0.36 24.18 -18.76
CA ILE A 236 -0.85 24.49 -20.12
C ILE A 236 -2.33 24.88 -20.08
N LEU A 237 -3.15 24.12 -19.35
CA LEU A 237 -4.58 24.40 -19.20
C LEU A 237 -4.84 25.73 -18.50
N LYS A 238 -4.04 26.08 -17.48
CA LYS A 238 -4.10 27.36 -16.78
C LYS A 238 -3.98 28.54 -17.73
N LYS A 239 -3.17 28.41 -18.80
CA LYS A 239 -2.99 29.44 -19.84
C LYS A 239 -4.16 29.54 -20.84
N ARG A 240 -5.02 28.52 -20.94
CA ARG A 240 -6.07 28.42 -21.98
C ARG A 240 -7.47 28.87 -21.56
N LYS A 241 -7.83 28.75 -20.27
CA LYS A 241 -9.02 29.34 -19.59
C LYS A 241 -9.17 28.71 -18.20
N SER A 242 -9.59 29.48 -17.20
CA SER A 242 -9.93 28.96 -15.87
C SER A 242 -11.32 28.34 -15.88
N HIS A 243 -11.41 27.01 -15.72
CA HIS A 243 -12.67 26.31 -15.51
C HIS A 243 -12.60 25.55 -14.19
N ARG A 244 -13.73 25.49 -13.48
CA ARG A 244 -13.83 24.65 -12.28
C ARG A 244 -14.01 23.20 -12.70
N ARG A 245 -13.31 22.30 -12.03
CA ARG A 245 -13.35 20.86 -12.28
C ARG A 245 -13.48 20.11 -10.98
N LEU A 246 -14.21 19.00 -11.04
CA LEU A 246 -14.30 18.05 -9.94
C LEU A 246 -13.05 17.17 -9.93
N ILE A 247 -12.30 17.22 -8.83
CA ILE A 247 -11.08 16.42 -8.62
C ILE A 247 -11.13 15.76 -7.23
N SER A 248 -10.66 14.51 -7.16
CA SER A 248 -10.47 13.82 -5.88
C SER A 248 -9.19 14.31 -5.19
N VAL A 249 -9.34 14.87 -4.00
CA VAL A 249 -8.26 15.32 -3.13
C VAL A 249 -8.39 14.60 -1.79
N ASN A 250 -7.43 13.73 -1.49
CA ASN A 250 -7.40 12.93 -0.26
C ASN A 250 -8.72 12.14 -0.04
N GLY A 251 -9.22 11.49 -1.09
CA GLY A 251 -10.46 10.72 -1.06
C GLY A 251 -11.76 11.54 -1.02
N LYS A 252 -11.67 12.87 -1.08
CA LYS A 252 -12.84 13.77 -1.14
C LYS A 252 -12.91 14.47 -2.49
N GLN A 253 -14.10 14.47 -3.11
CA GLN A 253 -14.32 15.25 -4.31
C GLN A 253 -14.37 16.75 -3.97
N LYS A 254 -13.55 17.55 -4.66
CA LYS A 254 -13.50 19.00 -4.53
C LYS A 254 -13.66 19.66 -5.90
N PHE A 255 -14.42 20.75 -5.94
CA PHE A 255 -14.48 21.63 -7.10
C PHE A 255 -13.33 22.63 -7.01
N LEU A 256 -12.35 22.49 -7.91
CA LEU A 256 -11.16 23.35 -7.95
C LEU A 256 -11.03 23.99 -9.34
N THR A 257 -10.55 25.22 -9.37
CA THR A 257 -10.16 25.93 -10.60
C THR A 257 -8.85 25.37 -11.15
N THR A 258 -8.63 25.48 -12.46
CA THR A 258 -7.37 25.05 -13.10
C THR A 258 -6.09 25.56 -12.39
N PRO A 259 -6.00 26.84 -11.95
CA PRO A 259 -4.87 27.32 -11.16
C PRO A 259 -4.67 26.61 -9.81
N GLU A 260 -5.75 26.32 -9.08
CA GLU A 260 -5.69 25.59 -7.80
C GLU A 260 -5.20 24.15 -8.01
N ILE A 261 -5.68 23.52 -9.08
CA ILE A 261 -5.28 22.15 -9.45
C ILE A 261 -3.79 22.10 -9.83
N TYR A 262 -3.33 23.08 -10.62
CA TYR A 262 -1.92 23.24 -10.94
C TYR A 262 -1.06 23.35 -9.68
N ASN A 263 -1.41 24.25 -8.75
CA ASN A 263 -0.65 24.44 -7.50
C ASN A 263 -0.62 23.15 -6.67
N MET A 264 -1.75 22.44 -6.58
CA MET A 264 -1.82 21.15 -5.88
C MET A 264 -0.84 20.12 -6.49
N TYR A 265 -0.79 19.98 -7.82
CA TYR A 265 0.13 19.03 -8.45
C TYR A 265 1.57 19.47 -8.38
N LEU A 266 1.85 20.78 -8.44
CA LEU A 266 3.19 21.34 -8.21
C LEU A 266 3.71 21.00 -6.81
N GLU A 267 2.90 21.21 -5.77
CA GLU A 267 3.25 20.87 -4.39
C GLU A 267 3.51 19.37 -4.22
N LYS A 268 2.61 18.53 -4.75
CA LYS A 268 2.77 17.07 -4.71
C LYS A 268 4.02 16.61 -5.46
N PHE A 269 4.29 17.18 -6.63
CA PHE A 269 5.48 16.85 -7.42
C PHE A 269 6.77 17.18 -6.65
N ASN A 270 6.85 18.38 -6.07
CA ASN A 270 7.99 18.79 -5.25
C ASN A 270 8.16 17.92 -4.00
N ALA A 271 7.06 17.56 -3.32
CA ALA A 271 7.10 16.65 -2.18
C ALA A 271 7.63 15.26 -2.58
N MET A 272 7.19 14.72 -3.72
CA MET A 272 7.65 13.42 -4.21
C MET A 272 9.12 13.46 -4.69
N LYS A 273 9.58 14.56 -5.30
CA LYS A 273 11.02 14.74 -5.61
C LYS A 273 11.88 14.72 -4.35
N LYS A 274 11.40 15.35 -3.27
CA LYS A 274 12.09 15.32 -1.96
C LYS A 274 12.10 13.90 -1.39
N GLU A 275 10.99 13.17 -1.49
CA GLU A 275 10.92 11.77 -1.07
C GLU A 275 11.90 10.89 -1.85
N LEU A 276 11.95 11.00 -3.19
CA LEU A 276 12.92 10.29 -4.03
C LEU A 276 14.37 10.59 -3.65
N THR A 277 14.66 11.86 -3.33
CA THR A 277 15.99 12.27 -2.87
C THR A 277 16.33 11.65 -1.50
N ASN A 278 15.34 11.47 -0.63
CA ASN A 278 15.55 10.93 0.71
C ASN A 278 15.70 9.40 0.73
N ILE A 279 14.98 8.67 -0.13
CA ILE A 279 15.10 7.21 -0.17
C ILE A 279 16.37 6.73 -0.87
N ASN A 280 16.96 7.56 -1.75
CA ASN A 280 18.21 7.24 -2.44
C ASN A 280 19.48 7.61 -1.63
N LYS A 281 19.32 8.10 -0.40
CA LYS A 281 20.40 8.35 0.56
C LYS A 281 20.57 7.17 1.49
#